data_AF-A0A2V3HX12-F1
#
_entry.id   AF-A0A2V3HX12-F1
#
_cell.length_a   1.000
_cell.length_b   1.000
_cell.length_c   1.000
_cell.angle_alpha   90.00
_cell.angle_beta   90.00
_cell.angle_gamma   90.00
#
_symmetry.space_group_name_H-M   'P 1'
#
loop_
_entity.id
_entity.type
_entity.pdbx_description
1 polymer ?
#
loop_
_entity_poly.entity_id
_entity_poly.type
_entity_poly.pdbx_seq_one_letter_code
_entity_poly.pdbx_strand_id
1 'polypeptide(L)'
;MLLQLLVSGFVAGTIHGAVNLAIVEPYLDKAIGIENQNLFASGEAEDTPQFWVEYNSYRDWQKSGQLLAGGILGMSIGALFGIVFAYSRNSLPKGHTVKKTFVLAAIMWFTIFLIPFLKYPANPPTVGDADTV
;
A
#
# COMPACT_ATOMS: atom_id res chain seq x y z
N MET A 1 -8.43 -9.18 -22.87
CA MET A 1 -9.01 -9.03 -21.50
C MET A 1 -7.92 -9.05 -20.43
N LEU A 2 -7.23 -10.17 -20.16
CA LEU A 2 -6.28 -10.23 -19.04
C LEU A 2 -5.09 -9.25 -19.18
N LEU A 3 -4.47 -9.16 -20.36
CA LEU A 3 -3.39 -8.19 -20.60
C LEU A 3 -3.82 -6.74 -20.36
N GLN A 4 -5.03 -6.37 -20.78
CA GLN A 4 -5.58 -5.03 -20.54
C GLN A 4 -5.77 -4.75 -19.04
N LEU A 5 -6.17 -5.77 -18.26
CA LEU A 5 -6.30 -5.66 -16.81
C LEU A 5 -4.95 -5.58 -16.10
N LEU A 6 -3.93 -6.28 -16.60
CA LEU A 6 -2.56 -6.16 -16.08
C LEU A 6 -2.01 -4.75 -16.30
N VAL A 7 -2.12 -4.22 -17.52
CA VAL A 7 -1.63 -2.89 -17.86
C VAL A 7 -2.40 -1.80 -17.12
N SER A 8 -3.74 -1.85 -17.11
CA SER A 8 -4.55 -0.88 -16.37
C SER A 8 -4.32 -0.97 -14.86
N GLY A 9 -4.16 -2.18 -14.33
CA GLY A 9 -3.76 -2.43 -12.95
C GLY A 9 -2.42 -1.80 -12.61
N PHE A 10 -1.40 -2.00 -13.46
CA PHE A 10 -0.08 -1.39 -13.27
C PHE A 10 -0.16 0.14 -13.26
N VAL A 11 -0.87 0.73 -14.22
CA VAL A 11 -1.04 2.20 -14.29
C VAL A 11 -1.76 2.72 -13.04
N ALA A 12 -2.87 2.08 -12.63
CA ALA A 12 -3.60 2.47 -11.43
C ALA A 12 -2.75 2.33 -10.16
N GLY A 13 -1.96 1.26 -10.07
CA GLY A 13 -1.02 1.01 -8.97
C GLY A 13 0.10 2.04 -8.90
N THR A 14 0.66 2.44 -10.04
CA THR A 14 1.67 3.50 -10.10
C THR A 14 1.08 4.85 -9.69
N ILE A 15 -0.14 5.18 -10.13
CA ILE A 15 -0.86 6.38 -9.67
C ILE A 15 -1.05 6.34 -8.16
N HIS A 16 -1.48 5.21 -7.61
CA HIS A 16 -1.60 5.02 -6.17
C HIS A 16 -0.26 5.23 -5.44
N GLY A 17 0.84 4.64 -5.95
CA GLY A 17 2.18 4.83 -5.40
C GLY A 17 2.62 6.30 -5.42
N ALA A 18 2.32 7.04 -6.50
CA ALA A 18 2.63 8.46 -6.64
C ALA A 18 1.82 9.33 -5.66
N VAL A 19 0.53 9.04 -5.50
CA VAL A 19 -0.32 9.71 -4.50
C VAL A 19 0.20 9.46 -3.09
N ASN A 20 0.62 8.22 -2.79
CA ASN A 20 1.20 7.87 -1.51
C ASN A 20 2.53 8.62 -1.27
N LEU A 21 3.37 8.76 -2.30
CA LEU A 21 4.62 9.54 -2.21
C LEU A 21 4.34 11.03 -1.94
N ALA A 22 3.33 11.60 -2.60
CA ALA A 22 3.04 13.02 -2.49
C ALA A 22 2.31 13.39 -1.19
N ILE A 23 1.41 12.53 -0.72
CA ILE A 23 0.48 12.85 0.37
C ILE A 23 0.88 12.16 1.68
N VAL A 24 1.26 10.88 1.64
CA VAL A 24 1.42 10.06 2.86
C VAL A 24 2.85 10.12 3.39
N GLU A 25 3.86 10.06 2.51
CA GLU A 25 5.28 10.11 2.92
C GLU A 25 5.65 11.31 3.80
N PRO A 26 5.16 12.56 3.57
CA PRO A 26 5.48 13.67 4.46
C PRO A 26 4.99 13.48 5.91
N TYR A 27 3.91 12.72 6.11
CA TYR A 27 3.43 12.38 7.46
C TYR A 27 4.23 11.22 8.05
N LEU A 28 4.57 10.22 7.23
CA LEU A 28 5.44 9.11 7.65
C LEU A 28 6.81 9.62 8.08
N ASP A 29 7.44 10.51 7.32
CA ASP A 29 8.74 11.10 7.66
C ASP A 29 8.70 11.84 9.00
N LYS A 30 7.63 12.58 9.27
CA LYS A 30 7.44 13.28 10.55
C LYS A 30 7.28 12.30 11.71
N ALA A 31 6.47 11.27 11.53
CA ALA A 31 6.19 10.28 12.57
C ALA A 31 7.44 9.45 12.89
N ILE A 32 8.17 8.99 11.87
CA ILE A 32 9.45 8.28 12.02
C ILE A 32 10.51 9.20 12.65
N GLY A 33 10.52 10.49 12.29
CA GLY A 33 11.40 11.47 12.93
C GLY A 33 11.16 11.58 14.44
N ILE A 34 9.90 11.57 14.89
CA ILE A 34 9.54 11.56 16.31
C ILE A 34 9.97 10.24 16.98
N GLU A 35 9.74 9.11 16.31
CA GLU A 35 10.15 7.79 16.79
C GLU A 35 11.67 7.69 16.99
N ASN A 36 12.47 8.16 16.03
CA ASN A 36 13.94 8.23 16.16
C ASN A 36 14.36 9.08 17.37
N GLN A 37 13.71 10.22 17.62
CA GLN A 37 14.00 11.04 18.80
C GLN A 37 13.71 10.31 20.11
N ASN A 38 12.63 9.52 20.16
CA ASN A 38 12.30 8.69 21.31
C ASN A 38 13.33 7.57 21.52
N LEU A 39 13.83 6.96 20.44
CA LEU A 39 14.90 5.95 20.49
C LEU A 39 16.22 6.53 21.02
N PHE A 40 16.57 7.76 20.61
CA PHE A 40 17.75 8.44 21.15
C PHE A 40 17.60 8.81 22.63
N ALA A 41 16.40 9.28 23.02
CA ALA A 41 16.12 9.67 24.41
C ALA A 41 16.08 8.46 25.37
N SER A 42 15.63 7.31 24.91
CA SER A 42 15.62 6.05 25.68
C SER A 42 16.98 5.35 25.73
N GLY A 43 17.89 5.72 24.82
CA GLY A 43 19.21 5.06 24.68
C GLY A 43 19.15 3.76 23.88
N GLU A 44 18.03 3.46 23.23
CA GLU A 44 17.87 2.32 22.32
C GLU A 44 18.58 2.54 20.97
N ALA A 45 18.85 3.80 20.61
CA ALA A 45 19.67 4.19 19.47
C ALA A 45 20.62 5.33 19.83
N GLU A 46 21.70 5.50 19.06
CA GLU A 46 22.65 6.61 19.22
C GLU A 46 22.46 7.67 18.12
N ASP A 47 22.29 8.94 18.53
CA ASP A 47 22.20 10.08 17.61
C ASP A 47 23.60 10.43 17.07
N THR A 48 24.00 9.73 16.01
CA THR A 48 25.31 9.87 15.39
C THR A 48 25.21 10.25 13.92
N PRO A 49 26.23 10.90 13.35
CA PRO A 49 26.29 11.14 11.90
C PRO A 49 26.17 9.84 11.08
N GLN A 50 26.70 8.74 11.57
CA GLN A 50 26.64 7.43 10.93
C GLN A 50 25.20 6.91 10.85
N PHE A 51 24.43 7.02 11.94
CA PHE A 51 23.01 6.66 11.95
C PHE A 51 22.25 7.42 10.85
N TRP A 52 22.44 8.73 10.74
CA TRP A 52 21.72 9.53 9.75
C TRP A 52 22.10 9.23 8.30
N VAL A 53 23.36 8.83 8.04
CA VAL A 53 23.77 8.39 6.70
C VAL A 53 23.04 7.10 6.31
N GLU A 54 22.99 6.12 7.22
CA GLU A 54 22.29 4.85 6.97
C GLU A 54 20.78 5.06 6.84
N TYR A 55 20.19 5.81 7.77
CA TYR A 55 18.77 6.16 7.75
C TYR A 55 18.36 6.81 6.43
N ASN A 56 19.07 7.85 5.99
CA ASN A 56 18.72 8.56 4.76
C ASN A 56 18.88 7.65 3.53
N SER A 57 19.96 6.86 3.47
CA SER A 57 20.17 5.88 2.39
C SER A 57 19.02 4.88 2.30
N TYR A 58 18.56 4.37 3.44
CA TYR A 58 17.44 3.44 3.50
C TYR A 58 16.11 4.09 3.09
N ARG A 59 15.83 5.30 3.56
CA ARG A 59 14.61 6.05 3.20
C ARG A 59 14.57 6.41 1.71
N ASP A 60 15.72 6.77 1.13
CA ASP A 60 15.83 7.03 -0.31
C ASP A 60 15.54 5.77 -1.14
N TRP A 61 16.08 4.62 -0.72
CA TRP A 61 15.77 3.33 -1.34
C TRP A 61 14.27 2.99 -1.26
N GLN A 62 13.66 3.12 -0.08
CA GLN A 62 12.23 2.85 0.12
C GLN A 62 11.34 3.73 -0.78
N LYS A 63 11.58 5.04 -0.79
CA LYS A 63 10.78 5.99 -1.58
C LYS A 63 10.97 5.81 -3.08
N SER A 64 12.21 5.58 -3.52
CA SER A 64 12.50 5.37 -4.95
C SER A 64 11.82 4.11 -5.51
N GLY A 65 11.73 3.05 -4.71
CA GLY A 65 11.04 1.81 -5.09
C GLY A 65 9.51 1.89 -5.11
N GLN A 66 8.91 2.91 -4.49
CA GLN A 66 7.48 2.96 -4.21
C GLN A 66 6.58 2.99 -5.45
N LEU A 67 6.99 3.68 -6.53
CA LEU A 67 6.22 3.73 -7.77
C LEU A 67 6.15 2.34 -8.42
N LEU A 68 7.29 1.66 -8.49
CA LEU A 68 7.38 0.31 -9.06
C LEU A 68 6.61 -0.68 -8.19
N ALA A 69 6.77 -0.62 -6.87
CA ALA A 69 6.03 -1.45 -5.93
C ALA A 69 4.52 -1.23 -6.05
N GLY A 70 4.07 0.01 -6.14
CA GLY A 70 2.68 0.38 -6.38
C GLY A 70 2.17 -0.19 -7.70
N GLY A 71 2.94 -0.06 -8.78
CA GLY A 71 2.60 -0.64 -10.09
C GLY A 71 2.47 -2.17 -10.05
N ILE A 72 3.41 -2.87 -9.42
CA ILE A 72 3.36 -4.33 -9.26
C ILE A 72 2.13 -4.74 -8.44
N LEU A 73 1.85 -4.04 -7.33
CA LEU A 73 0.65 -4.28 -6.53
C LEU A 73 -0.62 -4.11 -7.35
N GLY A 74 -0.76 -2.98 -8.06
CA GLY A 74 -1.93 -2.71 -8.89
C GLY A 74 -2.10 -3.73 -10.03
N MET A 75 -1.00 -4.16 -10.64
CA MET A 75 -1.00 -5.24 -11.63
C MET A 75 -1.50 -6.57 -11.05
N SER A 76 -1.05 -6.95 -9.85
CA SER A 76 -1.53 -8.14 -9.15
C SER A 76 -3.02 -8.06 -8.82
N ILE A 77 -3.50 -6.91 -8.36
CA ILE A 77 -4.94 -6.69 -8.11
C ILE A 77 -5.75 -6.75 -9.40
N GLY A 78 -5.24 -6.17 -10.50
CA GLY A 78 -5.87 -6.26 -11.83
C GLY A 78 -5.95 -7.70 -12.35
N ALA A 79 -4.89 -8.48 -12.16
CA ALA A 79 -4.86 -9.91 -12.49
C ALA A 79 -5.92 -10.69 -11.69
N LEU A 80 -5.93 -10.49 -10.37
CA LEU A 80 -6.89 -11.13 -9.47
C LEU A 80 -8.32 -10.78 -9.86
N PHE A 81 -8.61 -9.50 -10.11
CA PHE A 81 -9.91 -9.06 -10.58
C PHE A 81 -10.33 -9.77 -11.87
N GLY A 82 -9.42 -9.87 -12.85
CA GLY A 82 -9.69 -10.54 -14.13
C GLY A 82 -10.03 -12.02 -13.98
N ILE A 83 -9.29 -12.73 -13.13
CA ILE A 83 -9.53 -14.15 -12.83
C ILE A 83 -10.89 -14.31 -12.14
N VAL A 84 -11.13 -13.57 -11.06
CA VAL A 84 -12.39 -13.66 -10.30
C VAL A 84 -13.58 -13.29 -11.18
N PHE A 85 -13.47 -12.26 -12.01
CA PHE A 85 -14.53 -11.88 -12.94
C PHE A 85 -14.81 -12.98 -13.97
N ALA A 86 -13.79 -13.63 -14.52
CA ALA A 86 -13.97 -14.70 -15.50
C ALA A 86 -14.80 -15.86 -14.94
N TYR A 87 -14.57 -16.26 -13.68
CA TYR A 87 -15.31 -17.35 -13.02
C TYR A 87 -16.67 -16.92 -12.45
N SER A 88 -16.81 -15.68 -11.97
CA SER A 88 -18.02 -15.21 -11.27
C SER A 88 -19.04 -14.48 -12.14
N ARG A 89 -18.72 -14.14 -13.40
CA ARG A 89 -19.56 -13.29 -14.26
C ARG A 89 -21.01 -13.75 -14.42
N ASN A 90 -21.29 -15.05 -14.30
CA ASN A 90 -22.64 -15.61 -14.44
C ASN A 90 -23.44 -15.54 -13.12
N SER A 91 -22.75 -15.48 -11.99
CA SER A 91 -23.33 -15.35 -10.64
C SER A 91 -23.56 -13.88 -10.25
N LEU A 92 -22.90 -12.94 -10.93
CA LEU A 92 -23.10 -11.50 -10.72
C LEU A 92 -24.48 -11.04 -11.24
N PRO A 93 -25.05 -9.95 -10.69
CA PRO A 93 -26.36 -9.44 -11.08
C PRO A 93 -26.53 -9.30 -12.59
N LYS A 94 -27.69 -9.71 -13.11
CA LYS A 94 -28.02 -9.55 -14.53
C LYS A 94 -27.94 -8.07 -14.93
N GLY A 95 -27.47 -7.81 -16.15
CA GLY A 95 -27.31 -6.46 -16.69
C GLY A 95 -25.99 -6.28 -17.47
N HIS A 96 -25.69 -5.02 -17.79
CA HIS A 96 -24.52 -4.63 -18.55
C HIS A 96 -23.20 -5.02 -17.85
N THR A 97 -22.19 -5.39 -18.62
CA THR A 97 -20.86 -5.82 -18.12
C THR A 97 -20.26 -4.81 -17.14
N VAL A 98 -20.40 -3.51 -17.41
CA VAL A 98 -19.92 -2.42 -16.54
C VAL A 98 -20.51 -2.52 -15.12
N LYS A 99 -21.82 -2.80 -15.00
CA LYS A 99 -22.48 -2.96 -13.70
C LYS A 99 -21.87 -4.13 -12.92
N LYS A 100 -21.64 -5.26 -13.60
CA LYS A 100 -21.01 -6.44 -12.99
C LYS A 100 -19.60 -6.12 -12.50
N THR A 101 -18.83 -5.38 -13.30
CA THR A 101 -17.46 -4.96 -12.94
C THR A 101 -17.46 -4.12 -11.67
N PHE A 102 -18.32 -3.10 -11.57
CA PHE A 102 -18.40 -2.25 -10.36
C PHE A 102 -18.86 -3.01 -9.12
N VAL A 103 -19.86 -3.88 -9.25
CA VAL A 103 -20.32 -4.73 -8.14
C VAL A 103 -19.19 -5.61 -7.64
N LEU A 104 -18.48 -6.28 -8.55
CA LEU A 104 -17.35 -7.12 -8.16
C LEU A 104 -16.21 -6.30 -7.53
N ALA A 105 -15.89 -5.13 -8.09
CA ALA A 105 -14.83 -4.26 -7.58
C ALA A 105 -15.15 -3.80 -6.15
N ALA A 106 -16.41 -3.42 -5.89
CA ALA A 106 -16.86 -3.07 -4.55
C ALA A 106 -16.68 -4.26 -3.58
N ILE A 107 -17.20 -5.44 -3.92
CA ILE A 107 -17.06 -6.65 -3.09
C ILE A 107 -15.59 -6.94 -2.78
N MET A 108 -14.73 -6.92 -3.79
CA MET A 108 -13.30 -7.15 -3.63
C MET A 108 -12.66 -6.08 -2.74
N TRP A 109 -12.98 -4.80 -2.94
CA TRP A 109 -12.46 -3.73 -2.09
C TRP A 109 -12.88 -3.87 -0.63
N PHE A 110 -14.15 -4.19 -0.37
CA PHE A 110 -14.64 -4.47 0.98
C PHE A 110 -13.88 -5.64 1.62
N THR A 111 -13.70 -6.72 0.88
CA THR A 111 -13.11 -7.97 1.38
C THR A 111 -11.60 -7.86 1.59
N ILE A 112 -10.89 -7.21 0.67
CA ILE A 112 -9.42 -7.17 0.63
C ILE A 112 -8.86 -5.97 1.40
N PHE A 113 -9.58 -4.84 1.43
CA PHE A 113 -9.07 -3.61 2.04
C PHE A 113 -9.89 -3.18 3.26
N LEU A 114 -11.20 -2.94 3.11
CA LEU A 114 -11.95 -2.31 4.20
C LEU A 114 -12.09 -3.21 5.42
N ILE A 115 -12.50 -4.47 5.25
CA ILE A 115 -12.68 -5.39 6.38
C ILE A 115 -11.35 -5.62 7.11
N PRO A 116 -10.22 -5.92 6.43
CA PRO A 116 -8.92 -5.98 7.08
C PRO A 116 -8.54 -4.69 7.80
N PHE A 117 -8.72 -3.53 7.19
CA PHE A 117 -8.43 -2.24 7.81
C PHE A 117 -9.25 -1.98 9.08
N LEU A 118 -10.54 -2.34 9.08
CA LEU A 118 -11.38 -2.21 10.27
C LEU A 118 -10.97 -3.18 11.38
N LYS A 119 -10.50 -4.39 11.01
CA LYS A 119 -10.08 -5.41 11.95
C LYS A 119 -8.67 -5.17 12.51
N TYR A 120 -7.78 -4.68 11.66
CA TYR A 120 -6.37 -4.41 11.90
C TYR A 120 -6.06 -3.03 11.32
N PRO A 121 -6.46 -1.94 12.02
CA PRO A 121 -6.17 -0.60 11.55
C PRO A 121 -4.67 -0.40 11.40
N ALA A 122 -4.28 0.45 10.46
CA ALA A 122 -2.87 0.79 10.28
C ALA A 122 -2.32 1.31 11.61
N ASN A 123 -1.23 0.72 12.09
CA ASN A 123 -0.58 1.16 13.31
C ASN A 123 0.31 2.36 12.96
N PRO A 124 0.00 3.58 13.43
CA PRO A 124 0.88 4.71 13.16
C PRO A 124 2.29 4.44 13.71
N PRO A 125 3.34 4.99 13.08
CA PRO A 125 4.67 5.02 13.71
C PRO A 125 4.51 5.69 15.07
N THR A 126 5.11 5.15 16.14
CA THR A 126 4.94 5.47 17.59
C THR A 126 4.00 4.60 18.45
N VAL A 127 3.22 3.66 17.89
CA VAL A 127 2.30 2.80 18.68
C VAL A 127 2.50 1.29 18.47
N GLY A 128 3.64 0.88 17.89
CA GLY A 128 4.06 -0.51 17.81
C GLY A 128 4.62 -1.03 19.13
N ASP A 129 4.39 -2.31 19.43
CA ASP A 129 5.05 -3.00 20.53
C ASP A 129 6.48 -3.35 20.07
N ALA A 130 7.50 -2.88 20.80
CA ALA A 130 8.91 -2.99 20.42
C ALA A 130 9.38 -4.44 20.22
N ASP A 131 8.69 -5.40 20.86
CA ASP A 131 8.96 -6.83 20.73
C ASP A 131 8.41 -7.47 19.43
N THR A 132 7.69 -6.71 18.60
CA THR A 132 6.97 -7.25 17.42
C THR A 132 7.31 -6.62 16.07
N VAL A 133 8.22 -5.64 16.03
CA VAL A 133 8.68 -4.96 14.81
C VAL A 133 10.17 -5.17 14.56
#